data_AF-R5A9W3-F1
#
_entry.id   AF-R5A9W3-F1
#
_cell.length_a   1.000
_cell.length_b   1.000
_cell.length_c   1.000
_cell.angle_alpha   90.00
_cell.angle_beta   90.00
_cell.angle_gamma   90.00
#
_symmetry.space_group_name_H-M   'P 1'
#
loop_
_entity.id
_entity.type
_entity.pdbx_description
1 polymer ?
#
loop_
_entity_poly.entity_id
_entity_poly.type
_entity_poly.pdbx_seq_one_letter_code
_entity_poly.pdbx_strand_id
1 'polypeptide(L)'
;MDAGAVSSRREQYYTMYSINKEVFQCRILDILGEKSSDAQRQQEREARYRQRVLDSFFEYGRLKAIPAQRKKERICLEEIAKELELGRPYPERELNQVLLRFHQDYCTLRRDMISEGILRREEGLYTRLV
;
A
#
# COMPACT_ATOMS: atom_id res chain seq x y z
N MET A 1 -3.31 -35.92 13.37
CA MET A 1 -2.77 -35.48 14.67
C MET A 1 -3.89 -34.71 15.36
N ASP A 2 -4.40 -35.22 16.49
CA ASP A 2 -5.40 -34.52 17.29
C ASP A 2 -4.76 -33.32 17.97
N ALA A 3 -5.34 -32.13 17.82
CA ALA A 3 -4.75 -30.88 18.30
C ALA A 3 -4.81 -30.68 19.83
N GLY A 4 -5.29 -31.68 20.60
CA GLY A 4 -5.30 -31.66 22.08
C GLY A 4 -6.07 -30.50 22.73
N ALA A 5 -6.82 -29.73 21.95
CA ALA A 5 -7.39 -28.44 22.33
C ALA A 5 -8.57 -28.55 23.31
N VAL A 6 -9.24 -29.71 23.36
CA VAL A 6 -10.40 -29.95 24.21
C VAL A 6 -10.28 -31.34 24.83
N SER A 7 -10.53 -31.43 26.14
CA SER A 7 -10.66 -32.70 26.87
C SER A 7 -12.13 -33.00 27.13
N SER A 8 -12.51 -34.27 27.08
CA SER A 8 -13.89 -34.71 27.34
C SER A 8 -13.95 -35.64 28.54
N ARG A 9 -14.87 -35.38 29.48
CA ARG A 9 -15.20 -36.29 30.59
C ARG A 9 -16.66 -36.69 30.50
N ARG A 10 -16.95 -37.98 30.62
CA ARG A 10 -18.33 -38.50 30.65
C ARG A 10 -18.79 -38.62 32.11
N GLU A 11 -19.93 -38.01 32.42
CA GLU A 11 -20.64 -38.21 33.68
C GLU A 11 -22.06 -38.69 33.36
N GLN A 12 -22.29 -39.99 33.60
CA GLN A 12 -23.50 -40.84 33.45
C GLN A 12 -24.48 -40.55 32.29
N TYR A 13 -24.92 -39.31 32.07
CA TYR A 13 -25.80 -38.88 30.96
C TYR A 13 -25.23 -37.76 30.07
N TYR A 14 -24.14 -37.09 30.45
CA TYR A 14 -23.54 -35.98 29.70
C TYR A 14 -22.06 -36.19 29.41
N THR A 15 -21.60 -35.73 28.24
CA THR A 15 -20.17 -35.57 27.94
C THR A 15 -19.82 -34.11 28.14
N MET A 16 -19.09 -33.81 29.22
CA MET A 16 -18.59 -32.47 29.48
C MET A 16 -17.28 -32.26 28.73
N TYR A 17 -17.26 -31.25 27.86
CA TYR A 17 -16.07 -30.80 27.16
C TYR A 17 -15.45 -29.62 27.90
N SER A 18 -14.15 -29.70 28.17
CA SER A 18 -13.38 -28.62 28.78
C SER A 18 -12.23 -28.24 27.86
N ILE A 19 -12.02 -26.95 27.68
CA ILE A 19 -10.90 -26.45 26.88
C ILE A 19 -9.58 -26.70 27.61
N ASN A 20 -8.59 -27.24 26.89
CA ASN A 20 -7.27 -27.48 27.45
C ASN A 20 -6.49 -26.15 27.48
N LYS A 21 -6.56 -25.46 28.62
CA LYS A 21 -6.01 -24.11 28.80
C LYS A 21 -4.50 -24.03 28.54
N GLU A 22 -3.76 -25.13 28.73
CA GLU A 22 -2.31 -25.19 28.52
C GLU A 22 -1.94 -25.08 27.03
N VAL A 23 -2.74 -25.65 26.12
CA VAL A 23 -2.53 -25.54 24.67
C VAL A 23 -2.74 -24.10 24.19
N PHE A 24 -3.63 -23.36 24.85
CA PHE A 24 -3.94 -21.96 24.54
C PHE A 24 -3.07 -20.94 25.32
N GLN A 25 -2.06 -21.40 26.08
CA GLN A 25 -1.09 -20.50 26.74
C GLN A 25 0.02 -20.00 25.80
N CYS A 26 0.09 -20.49 24.55
CA CYS A 26 0.93 -19.90 23.52
C CYS A 26 0.40 -18.51 23.14
N ARG A 27 1.27 -17.54 22.88
CA ARG A 27 0.82 -16.24 22.38
C ARG A 27 0.20 -16.45 21.00
N ILE A 28 -0.89 -15.76 20.69
CA ILE A 28 -1.51 -15.77 19.35
C ILE A 28 -0.45 -15.53 18.25
N LEU A 29 0.59 -14.76 18.55
CA LEU A 29 1.73 -14.49 17.68
C LEU A 29 2.57 -15.73 17.33
N ASP A 30 2.68 -16.72 18.22
CA ASP A 30 3.48 -17.94 18.01
C ASP A 30 2.77 -18.90 17.04
N ILE A 31 1.43 -18.90 17.03
CA ILE A 31 0.60 -19.65 16.07
C ILE A 31 0.60 -18.97 14.69
N LEU A 32 0.80 -17.65 14.65
CA LEU A 32 0.84 -16.85 13.42
C LEU A 32 2.17 -16.97 12.64
N GLY A 33 3.14 -17.75 13.11
CA GLY A 33 4.48 -17.90 12.52
C GLY A 33 4.52 -18.31 11.03
N GLU A 34 3.45 -18.90 10.49
CA GLU A 34 3.36 -19.23 9.05
C GLU A 34 3.05 -18.02 8.15
N LYS A 35 2.63 -16.87 8.70
CA LYS A 35 2.26 -15.68 7.90
C LYS A 35 3.43 -14.99 7.18
N SER A 36 4.67 -15.35 7.48
CA SER A 36 5.85 -14.76 6.83
C SER A 36 5.91 -15.11 5.33
N SER A 37 5.60 -16.35 4.95
CA SER A 37 5.74 -16.79 3.55
C SER A 37 4.67 -16.22 2.61
N ASP A 38 3.43 -16.11 3.07
CA ASP A 38 2.34 -15.55 2.26
C ASP A 38 2.36 -14.02 2.22
N ALA A 39 2.79 -13.36 3.30
CA ALA A 39 3.03 -11.91 3.29
C ALA A 39 4.12 -11.53 2.29
N GLN A 40 5.24 -12.28 2.25
CA GLN A 40 6.32 -12.09 1.30
C GLN A 40 5.83 -12.27 -0.15
N ARG A 41 5.11 -13.36 -0.44
CA ARG A 41 4.54 -13.63 -1.78
C ARG A 41 3.55 -12.56 -2.21
N GLN A 42 2.73 -12.06 -1.29
CA GLN A 42 1.78 -10.98 -1.57
C GLN A 42 2.51 -9.68 -1.92
N GLN A 43 3.55 -9.31 -1.14
CA GLN A 43 4.35 -8.13 -1.40
C GLN A 43 5.05 -8.19 -2.79
N GLU A 44 5.59 -9.35 -3.17
CA GLU A 44 6.17 -9.54 -4.49
C GLU A 44 5.15 -9.38 -5.63
N ARG A 45 3.93 -9.90 -5.44
CA ARG A 45 2.85 -9.74 -6.44
C ARG A 45 2.48 -8.28 -6.61
N GLU A 46 2.39 -7.54 -5.51
CA GLU A 46 2.11 -6.10 -5.54
C GLU A 46 3.23 -5.29 -6.20
N ALA A 47 4.49 -5.61 -5.91
CA ALA A 47 5.64 -4.97 -6.57
C ALA A 47 5.64 -5.23 -8.08
N ARG A 48 5.39 -6.48 -8.51
CA ARG A 48 5.27 -6.81 -9.94
C ARG A 48 4.10 -6.10 -10.61
N TYR A 49 2.97 -5.97 -9.91
CA TYR A 49 1.83 -5.21 -10.41
C TYR A 49 2.17 -3.73 -10.59
N ARG A 50 2.82 -3.10 -9.60
CA ARG A 50 3.30 -1.72 -9.69
C ARG A 50 4.20 -1.54 -10.89
N GLN A 51 5.23 -2.38 -11.05
CA GLN A 51 6.15 -2.28 -12.17
C GLN A 51 5.44 -2.39 -13.52
N ARG A 52 4.53 -3.36 -13.69
CA ARG A 52 3.76 -3.49 -14.93
C ARG A 52 2.94 -2.26 -15.27
N VAL A 53 2.34 -1.62 -14.26
CA VAL A 53 1.60 -0.36 -14.46
C VAL A 53 2.56 0.71 -14.97
N LEU A 54 3.71 0.87 -14.32
CA LEU A 54 4.71 1.86 -14.74
C LEU A 54 5.22 1.62 -16.15
N ASP A 55 5.58 0.39 -16.49
CA ASP A 55 6.04 0.03 -17.82
C ASP A 55 4.97 0.27 -18.92
N SER A 56 3.69 0.24 -18.55
CA SER A 56 2.58 0.44 -19.48
C SER A 56 2.22 1.92 -19.68
N PHE A 57 2.38 2.75 -18.64
CA PHE A 57 2.00 4.16 -18.68
C PHE A 57 3.18 5.12 -18.88
N PHE A 58 4.41 4.68 -18.58
CA PHE A 58 5.62 5.45 -18.82
C PHE A 58 6.37 4.99 -20.07
N GLU A 59 6.89 5.95 -20.82
CA GLU A 59 7.78 5.72 -21.95
C GLU A 59 8.82 6.83 -22.02
N TYR A 60 10.09 6.45 -22.09
CA TYR A 60 11.23 7.38 -22.05
C TYR A 60 11.17 8.38 -20.89
N GLY A 61 10.64 7.96 -19.73
CA GLY A 61 10.49 8.82 -18.54
C GLY A 61 9.30 9.78 -18.59
N ARG A 62 8.42 9.69 -19.60
CA ARG A 62 7.19 10.48 -19.72
C ARG A 62 5.96 9.63 -19.51
N LEU A 63 4.95 10.21 -18.88
CA LEU A 63 3.64 9.60 -18.77
C LEU A 63 2.94 9.73 -20.14
N LYS A 64 2.50 8.62 -20.74
CA LYS A 64 1.76 8.63 -22.01
C LYS A 64 0.33 9.14 -21.84
N ALA A 65 -0.31 8.69 -20.77
CA ALA A 65 -1.69 8.97 -20.46
C ALA A 65 -1.93 8.82 -18.96
N ILE A 66 -2.85 9.63 -18.42
CA ILE A 66 -3.28 9.53 -17.03
C ILE A 66 -4.24 8.33 -16.91
N PRO A 67 -3.95 7.32 -16.07
CA PRO A 67 -4.83 6.16 -15.91
C PRO A 67 -6.18 6.56 -15.32
N ALA A 68 -7.28 6.05 -15.86
CA ALA A 68 -8.63 6.29 -15.30
C ALA A 68 -8.92 5.48 -14.01
N GLN A 69 -8.13 4.44 -13.73
CA GLN A 69 -8.30 3.62 -12.53
C GLN A 69 -7.45 4.20 -11.39
N ARG A 70 -8.10 4.65 -10.31
CA ARG A 70 -7.44 5.26 -9.13
C ARG A 70 -6.21 4.50 -8.63
N LYS A 71 -6.26 3.16 -8.55
CA LYS A 71 -5.11 2.36 -8.09
C LYS A 71 -3.88 2.51 -9.00
N LYS A 72 -4.08 2.57 -10.33
CA LYS A 72 -3.00 2.73 -11.31
C LYS A 72 -2.51 4.17 -11.35
N GLU A 73 -3.44 5.11 -11.29
CA GLU A 73 -3.18 6.54 -11.22
C GLU A 73 -2.28 6.86 -10.03
N ARG A 74 -2.67 6.44 -8.82
CA ARG A 74 -1.86 6.61 -7.61
C ARG A 74 -0.44 6.06 -7.76
N ILE A 75 -0.27 4.87 -8.34
CA ILE A 75 1.06 4.29 -8.59
C ILE A 75 1.90 5.21 -9.49
N CYS A 76 1.30 5.75 -10.56
CA CYS A 76 2.00 6.66 -11.46
C CYS A 76 2.35 7.99 -10.77
N LEU A 77 1.42 8.54 -9.97
CA LEU A 77 1.65 9.77 -9.21
C LEU A 77 2.72 9.60 -8.13
N GLU A 78 2.75 8.47 -7.44
CA GLU A 78 3.78 8.13 -6.45
C GLU A 78 5.17 8.09 -7.11
N GLU A 79 5.30 7.55 -8.33
CA GLU A 79 6.57 7.59 -9.06
C GLU A 79 6.99 9.00 -9.46
N ILE A 80 6.08 9.83 -9.97
CA ILE A 80 6.39 11.23 -10.31
C ILE A 80 6.80 12.00 -9.05
N ALA A 81 6.14 11.73 -7.92
CA ALA A 81 6.46 12.38 -6.66
C ALA A 81 7.85 12.04 -6.13
N LYS A 82 8.50 10.94 -6.57
CA LYS A 82 9.89 10.63 -6.19
C LYS A 82 10.88 11.70 -6.63
N GLU A 83 10.57 12.45 -7.67
CA GLU A 83 11.37 13.57 -8.17
C GLU A 83 11.23 14.83 -7.32
N LEU A 84 10.22 14.88 -6.46
CA LEU A 84 10.02 15.95 -5.50
C LEU A 84 10.64 15.53 -4.17
N GLU A 85 11.41 16.44 -3.58
CA GLU A 85 11.94 16.24 -2.22
C GLU A 85 10.82 16.21 -1.18
N LEU A 86 10.89 15.24 -0.26
CA LEU A 86 9.92 15.09 0.83
C LEU A 86 10.04 16.27 1.80
N GLY A 87 8.91 16.90 2.14
CA GLY A 87 8.86 18.01 3.10
C GLY A 87 9.38 19.36 2.59
N ARG A 88 9.99 19.43 1.38
CA ARG A 88 10.40 20.69 0.78
C ARG A 88 9.18 21.42 0.17
N PRO A 89 8.97 22.70 0.50
CA PRO A 89 7.94 23.50 -0.16
C PRO A 89 8.40 23.95 -1.55
N TYR A 90 7.56 23.71 -2.56
CA TYR A 90 7.75 24.13 -3.93
C TYR A 90 6.74 25.22 -4.31
N PRO A 91 7.17 26.37 -4.85
CA PRO A 91 6.24 27.31 -5.45
C PRO A 91 5.59 26.68 -6.69
N GLU A 92 4.37 27.10 -7.00
CA GLU A 92 3.59 26.57 -8.15
C GLU A 92 4.39 26.53 -9.45
N ARG A 93 5.18 27.58 -9.72
CA ARG A 93 6.01 27.67 -10.94
C ARG A 93 7.06 26.56 -11.01
N GLU A 94 7.72 26.26 -9.90
CA GLU A 94 8.76 25.22 -9.84
C GLU A 94 8.12 23.84 -9.97
N LEU A 95 7.02 23.59 -9.24
CA LEU A 95 6.27 22.34 -9.34
C LEU A 95 5.80 22.10 -10.78
N ASN A 96 5.24 23.12 -11.44
CA ASN A 96 4.78 23.00 -12.82
C ASN A 96 5.91 22.63 -13.77
N GLN A 97 7.12 23.18 -13.59
CA GLN A 97 8.29 22.82 -14.41
C GLN A 97 8.71 21.37 -14.22
N VAL A 98 8.64 20.83 -13.01
CA VAL A 98 8.93 19.42 -12.73
C VAL A 98 7.88 18.55 -13.42
N LEU A 99 6.59 18.82 -13.19
CA LEU A 99 5.48 18.03 -13.73
C LEU A 99 5.42 18.07 -15.27
N LEU A 100 5.79 19.20 -15.89
CA LEU A 100 5.82 19.34 -17.35
C LEU A 100 6.80 18.39 -18.04
N ARG A 101 7.85 17.93 -17.32
CA ARG A 101 8.77 16.91 -17.83
C ARG A 101 8.08 15.57 -18.04
N PHE A 102 7.08 15.28 -17.20
CA PHE A 102 6.34 14.02 -17.19
C PHE A 102 5.11 14.04 -18.10
N HIS A 103 4.32 15.11 -18.08
CA HIS A 103 3.09 15.20 -18.85
C HIS A 103 2.71 16.66 -19.17
N GLN A 104 2.14 16.89 -20.35
CA GLN A 104 1.69 18.23 -20.76
C GLN A 104 0.51 18.73 -19.94
N ASP A 105 -0.38 17.81 -19.53
CA ASP A 105 -1.46 18.10 -18.58
C ASP A 105 -0.97 18.01 -17.12
N TYR A 106 -0.06 18.92 -16.77
CA TYR A 106 0.45 19.06 -15.39
C TYR A 106 -0.62 19.59 -14.42
N CYS A 107 -1.66 20.24 -14.95
CA CYS A 107 -2.79 20.73 -14.16
C CYS A 107 -3.60 19.59 -13.56
N THR A 108 -3.90 18.57 -14.36
CA THR A 108 -4.59 17.36 -13.90
C THR A 108 -3.71 16.58 -12.92
N LEU A 109 -2.44 16.32 -13.25
CA LEU A 109 -1.50 15.65 -12.33
C LEU A 109 -1.42 16.33 -10.95
N ARG A 110 -1.29 17.66 -10.93
CA ARG A 110 -1.23 18.43 -9.68
C ARG A 110 -2.52 18.31 -8.86
N ARG A 111 -3.68 18.34 -9.51
CA ARG A 111 -4.98 18.17 -8.85
C ARG A 111 -5.11 16.76 -8.27
N ASP A 112 -4.71 15.75 -9.02
CA ASP A 112 -4.83 14.35 -8.61
C ASP A 112 -3.85 14.03 -7.49
N MET A 113 -2.62 14.57 -7.54
CA MET A 113 -1.65 14.46 -6.44
C MET A 113 -2.14 15.07 -5.12
N ILE A 114 -2.87 16.18 -5.18
CA ILE A 114 -3.53 16.74 -3.98
C ILE A 114 -4.67 15.83 -3.53
N SER A 115 -5.46 15.30 -4.47
CA SER A 115 -6.63 14.47 -4.19
C SER A 115 -6.26 13.12 -3.56
N GLU A 116 -5.14 12.53 -3.97
CA GLU A 116 -4.56 11.32 -3.39
C GLU A 116 -3.73 11.60 -2.11
N GLY A 117 -3.60 12.86 -1.69
CA GLY A 117 -2.90 13.25 -0.46
C GLY A 117 -1.37 13.15 -0.56
N ILE A 118 -0.81 13.05 -1.77
CA ILE A 118 0.63 13.00 -2.03
C ILE A 118 1.25 14.38 -1.86
N LEU A 119 0.54 15.42 -2.33
CA LEU A 119 0.91 16.82 -2.17
C LEU A 119 -0.07 17.56 -1.26
N ARG A 120 0.46 18.44 -0.42
CA ARG A 120 -0.30 19.46 0.29
C ARG A 120 -0.10 20.81 -0.38
N ARG A 121 -1.17 21.58 -0.51
CA ARG A 121 -1.10 23.00 -0.90
C ARG A 121 -1.38 23.89 0.30
N GLU A 122 -0.47 24.81 0.60
CA GLU A 122 -0.59 25.78 1.69
C GLU A 122 -0.02 27.12 1.22
N GLU A 123 -0.81 28.19 1.28
CA GLU A 123 -0.41 29.56 0.87
C GLU A 123 0.24 29.67 -0.53
N GLY A 124 -0.11 28.76 -1.47
CA GLY A 124 0.46 28.73 -2.82
C GLY A 124 1.77 27.94 -2.95
N LEU A 125 2.25 27.35 -1.86
CA LEU A 125 3.34 26.39 -1.81
C LEU A 125 2.79 24.96 -1.84
N TYR A 126 3.55 24.06 -2.43
CA TYR A 126 3.23 22.65 -2.59
C TYR A 126 4.30 21.81 -1.89
N THR A 127 3.89 20.93 -0.97
CA THR A 127 4.80 20.11 -0.18
C THR A 127 4.44 18.65 -0.33
N ARG A 128 5.44 17.82 -0.64
CA ARG A 128 5.28 16.36 -0.70
C ARG A 128 5.17 15.78 0.71
N LEU A 129 4.16 14.92 0.93
CA LEU A 129 3.85 14.28 2.21
C LEU A 129 4.23 12.80 2.30
N VAL A 130 4.34 12.11 1.16
CA VAL A 130 4.48 10.63 1.08
C VAL A 130 5.64 10.24 0.19
#